data_AF-A0A1M6EQ31-F1
#
_entry.id   AF-A0A1M6EQ31-F1
#
_cell.length_a   1.000
_cell.length_b   1.000
_cell.length_c   1.000
_cell.angle_alpha   90.00
_cell.angle_beta   90.00
_cell.angle_gamma   90.00
#
_symmetry.space_group_name_H-M   'P 1'
#
loop_
_entity.id
_entity.type
_entity.pdbx_description
1 polymer ?
#
loop_
_entity_poly.entity_id
_entity_poly.type
_entity_poly.pdbx_seq_one_letter_code
_entity_poly.pdbx_strand_id
1 'polypeptide(L)'
;MGKYGFRFKMTDFGLHIANLFLYTFHTALIFFNLFGWLHSKLRKLNLISLLVTFGSWFLLGLWKGWGYCFLTDWHYQILRTLGERNIPSSYIAFMVKKISGWTPSSELVDSLTVCLALLALLCSLYVNFRSRKTKEI
;
A
#
# COMPACT_ATOMS: atom_id res chain seq x y z
N MET A 1 19.56 1.72 36.33
CA MET A 1 18.70 2.49 35.38
C MET A 1 19.22 2.56 33.93
N GLY A 2 20.26 1.80 33.51
CA GLY A 2 20.93 2.06 32.20
C GLY A 2 20.65 1.11 31.01
N LYS A 3 20.13 -0.10 31.22
CA LYS A 3 19.97 -1.08 30.10
C LYS A 3 18.59 -1.04 29.43
N TYR A 4 17.53 -0.75 30.18
CA TYR A 4 16.17 -0.69 29.65
C TYR A 4 15.87 0.62 28.93
N GLY A 5 16.38 1.76 29.41
CA GLY A 5 16.15 3.07 28.76
C GLY A 5 16.90 3.25 27.43
N PHE A 6 18.11 2.68 27.28
CA PHE A 6 18.85 2.72 26.02
C PHE A 6 18.26 1.75 24.98
N ARG A 7 17.83 0.56 25.42
CA ARG A 7 17.14 -0.41 24.55
C ARG A 7 15.80 0.15 24.07
N PHE A 8 15.04 0.83 24.93
CA PHE A 8 13.81 1.53 24.57
C PHE A 8 14.07 2.59 23.47
N LYS A 9 15.00 3.54 23.71
CA LYS A 9 15.35 4.58 22.73
C LYS A 9 15.87 4.07 21.38
N MET A 10 16.68 3.01 21.36
CA MET A 10 17.17 2.41 20.10
C MET A 10 16.05 1.70 19.33
N THR A 11 15.13 1.03 20.05
CA THR A 11 13.97 0.37 19.44
C THR A 11 13.02 1.41 18.88
N ASP A 12 12.81 2.53 19.59
CA ASP A 12 11.99 3.65 19.13
C ASP A 12 12.55 4.27 17.85
N PHE A 13 13.86 4.54 17.79
CA PHE A 13 14.49 5.10 16.59
C PHE A 13 14.35 4.19 15.37
N GLY A 14 14.58 2.89 15.55
CA GLY A 14 14.39 1.89 14.49
C GLY A 14 12.93 1.81 14.02
N LEU A 15 11.97 1.87 14.94
CA LEU A 15 10.54 1.87 14.63
C LEU A 15 10.12 3.15 13.89
N HIS A 16 10.66 4.32 14.23
CA HIS A 16 10.40 5.56 13.51
C HIS A 16 10.95 5.52 12.07
N ILE A 17 12.14 4.94 11.87
CA ILE A 17 12.69 4.71 10.52
C ILE A 17 11.77 3.76 9.74
N ALA A 18 11.36 2.64 10.35
CA ALA A 18 10.49 1.67 9.71
C ALA A 18 9.12 2.27 9.34
N ASN A 19 8.55 3.10 10.22
CA ASN A 19 7.33 3.85 9.97
C ASN A 19 7.49 4.81 8.78
N LEU A 20 8.57 5.62 8.75
CA LEU A 20 8.83 6.52 7.63
C LEU A 20 9.02 5.76 6.32
N PHE A 21 9.81 4.68 6.34
CA PHE A 21 10.03 3.83 5.19
C PHE A 21 8.72 3.23 4.67
N LEU A 22 7.92 2.59 5.52
CA LEU A 22 6.66 1.96 5.11
C LEU A 22 5.65 2.98 4.61
N TYR A 23 5.61 4.17 5.21
CA TYR A 23 4.75 5.26 4.77
C TYR A 23 5.14 5.73 3.36
N THR A 24 6.41 6.08 3.15
CA THR A 24 6.92 6.54 1.84
C THR A 24 6.82 5.44 0.79
N PHE A 25 7.22 4.22 1.14
CA PHE A 25 7.19 3.06 0.24
C PHE A 25 5.77 2.72 -0.20
N HIS A 26 4.81 2.66 0.73
CA HIS A 26 3.41 2.42 0.34
C HIS A 26 2.86 3.53 -0.53
N THR A 27 3.15 4.79 -0.19
CA THR A 27 2.71 5.93 -0.99
C THR A 27 3.22 5.78 -2.42
N ALA A 28 4.53 5.54 -2.57
CA ALA A 28 5.13 5.28 -3.87
C ALA A 28 4.52 4.07 -4.58
N LEU A 29 4.23 2.97 -3.86
CA LEU A 29 3.59 1.77 -4.41
C LEU A 29 2.18 2.05 -4.93
N ILE A 30 1.38 2.85 -4.21
CA ILE A 30 0.03 3.25 -4.64
C ILE A 30 0.12 4.07 -5.92
N PHE A 31 0.95 5.11 -5.96
CA PHE A 31 1.16 5.91 -7.17
C PHE A 31 1.69 5.07 -8.34
N PHE A 32 2.63 4.16 -8.05
CA PHE A 32 3.18 3.26 -9.05
C PHE A 32 2.12 2.31 -9.59
N ASN A 33 1.24 1.76 -8.76
CA ASN A 33 0.13 0.92 -9.20
C ASN A 33 -0.85 1.70 -10.08
N LEU A 34 -1.20 2.93 -9.70
CA LEU A 34 -2.17 3.76 -10.42
C LEU A 34 -1.64 4.31 -11.76
N PHE A 35 -0.36 4.67 -11.85
CA PHE A 35 0.19 5.40 -13.01
C PHE A 35 1.35 4.69 -13.72
N GLY A 36 1.92 3.63 -13.14
CA GLY A 36 3.10 2.95 -13.68
C GLY A 36 2.89 2.32 -15.07
N TRP A 37 1.65 2.04 -15.46
CA TRP A 37 1.30 1.54 -16.81
C TRP A 37 1.49 2.60 -17.91
N LEU A 38 1.49 3.89 -17.58
CA LEU A 38 1.73 4.97 -18.55
C LEU A 38 3.15 4.90 -19.12
N HIS A 39 4.13 4.55 -18.29
CA HIS A 39 5.53 4.54 -18.68
C HIS A 39 5.94 3.22 -19.36
N SER A 40 6.40 3.29 -20.61
CA SER A 40 6.66 2.12 -21.46
C SER A 40 7.62 1.08 -20.85
N LYS A 41 8.68 1.53 -20.16
CA LYS A 41 9.66 0.66 -19.50
C LYS A 41 9.11 -0.01 -18.24
N LEU A 42 8.16 0.62 -17.55
CA LEU A 42 7.65 0.18 -16.25
C LEU A 42 6.37 -0.65 -16.35
N ARG A 43 5.72 -0.71 -17.53
CA ARG A 43 4.48 -1.47 -17.77
C ARG A 43 4.49 -2.90 -17.22
N LYS A 44 5.56 -3.67 -17.46
CA LYS A 44 5.68 -5.04 -16.97
C LYS A 44 5.79 -5.08 -15.44
N LEU A 45 6.60 -4.20 -14.87
CA LEU A 45 6.78 -4.10 -13.41
C LEU A 45 5.49 -3.64 -12.72
N ASN A 46 4.79 -2.68 -13.30
CA ASN A 46 3.48 -2.22 -12.82
C ASN A 46 2.45 -3.35 -12.83
N LEU A 47 2.39 -4.16 -13.90
CA LEU A 47 1.50 -5.30 -13.95
C LEU A 47 1.84 -6.34 -12.87
N ILE A 48 3.13 -6.68 -12.69
CA ILE A 48 3.56 -7.59 -11.61
C ILE A 48 3.17 -7.03 -10.24
N SER A 49 3.41 -5.74 -10.00
CA SER A 49 3.05 -5.05 -8.76
C SER A 49 1.55 -5.09 -8.48
N LEU A 50 0.72 -4.84 -9.49
CA LEU A 50 -0.73 -4.93 -9.38
C LEU A 50 -1.18 -6.37 -9.10
N LEU A 51 -0.60 -7.37 -9.77
CA LEU A 51 -0.91 -8.78 -9.51
C LEU A 51 -0.52 -9.22 -8.10
N VAL A 52 0.62 -8.76 -7.59
CA VAL A 52 1.02 -9.01 -6.19
C VAL A 52 0.07 -8.31 -5.22
N THR A 53 -0.35 -7.08 -5.53
CA THR A 53 -1.30 -6.30 -4.71
C THR A 53 -2.65 -7.01 -4.65
N PHE A 54 -3.26 -7.29 -5.80
CA PHE A 54 -4.53 -8.03 -5.89
C PHE A 54 -4.39 -9.46 -5.34
N GLY A 55 -3.27 -10.12 -5.57
CA GLY A 55 -2.96 -11.42 -4.99
C GLY A 55 -2.95 -11.38 -3.47
N SER A 56 -2.34 -10.35 -2.87
CA SER A 56 -2.39 -10.17 -1.41
C SER A 56 -3.81 -9.94 -0.91
N TRP A 57 -4.59 -9.10 -1.61
CA TRP A 57 -5.97 -8.80 -1.21
C TRP A 57 -6.90 -9.99 -1.37
N PHE A 58 -6.71 -10.82 -2.40
CA PHE A 58 -7.56 -11.97 -2.66
C PHE A 58 -7.12 -13.18 -1.84
N LEU A 59 -5.85 -13.60 -1.95
CA LEU A 59 -5.35 -14.80 -1.28
C LEU A 59 -5.34 -14.66 0.24
N LEU A 60 -4.82 -13.54 0.76
CA LEU A 60 -4.76 -13.30 2.20
C LEU A 60 -6.07 -12.72 2.73
N GLY A 61 -6.81 -11.98 1.89
CA GLY A 61 -8.11 -11.44 2.29
C GLY A 61 -9.20 -12.51 2.45
N LEU A 62 -9.06 -13.69 1.82
CA LEU A 62 -9.92 -14.84 2.12
C LEU A 62 -9.86 -15.27 3.59
N TRP A 63 -8.74 -15.00 4.30
CA TRP A 63 -8.60 -15.32 5.73
C TRP A 63 -8.69 -14.09 6.63
N LYS A 64 -8.20 -12.93 6.18
CA LYS A 64 -8.03 -11.72 7.00
C LYS A 64 -9.06 -10.62 6.70
N GLY A 65 -9.88 -10.77 5.68
CA GLY A 65 -10.86 -9.78 5.23
C GLY A 65 -10.49 -9.12 3.90
N TRP A 66 -11.51 -8.67 3.17
CA TRP A 66 -11.35 -8.01 1.87
C TRP A 66 -10.40 -6.81 1.93
N GLY A 67 -9.47 -6.72 0.97
CA GLY A 67 -8.51 -5.61 0.89
C GLY A 67 -7.31 -5.72 1.85
N TYR A 68 -7.12 -6.86 2.51
CA TYR A 68 -5.96 -7.08 3.39
C TYR A 68 -4.64 -7.00 2.62
N CYS A 69 -3.72 -6.18 3.10
CA CYS A 69 -2.34 -6.07 2.61
C CYS A 69 -1.37 -6.36 3.75
N PHE A 70 -0.43 -7.29 3.54
CA PHE A 70 0.56 -7.66 4.56
C PHE A 70 1.44 -6.48 4.98
N LEU A 71 1.73 -5.56 4.05
CA LEU A 71 2.51 -4.36 4.33
C LEU A 71 1.72 -3.39 5.23
N THR A 72 0.41 -3.25 5.01
CA THR A 72 -0.47 -2.45 5.88
C THR A 72 -0.48 -3.00 7.30
N ASP A 73 -0.65 -4.32 7.44
CA ASP A 73 -0.66 -4.99 8.74
C ASP A 73 0.66 -4.78 9.48
N TRP A 74 1.79 -4.94 8.77
CA TRP A 74 3.11 -4.67 9.34
C TRP A 74 3.25 -3.20 9.78
N HIS A 75 2.81 -2.26 8.95
CA HIS A 75 2.85 -0.84 9.29
C HIS A 75 1.97 -0.53 10.52
N TYR A 76 0.80 -1.15 10.62
CA TYR A 76 -0.10 -0.99 11.77
C TYR A 76 0.51 -1.56 13.05
N GLN A 77 1.26 -2.66 12.98
CA GLN A 77 1.99 -3.18 14.13
C GLN A 77 3.07 -2.22 14.62
N ILE A 78 3.81 -1.59 13.69
CA ILE A 78 4.80 -0.55 14.03
C ILE A 78 4.12 0.65 14.68
N LEU A 79 3.03 1.17 14.09
CA LEU A 79 2.27 2.30 14.62
C LEU A 79 1.71 2.03 16.03
N ARG A 80 1.15 0.84 16.25
CA ARG A 80 0.67 0.42 17.59
C ARG A 80 1.80 0.36 18.60
N THR A 81 2.98 -0.12 18.19
CA THR A 81 4.18 -0.17 19.05
C THR A 81 4.68 1.25 19.38
N LEU A 82 4.55 2.19 18.44
CA LEU A 82 4.82 3.62 18.65
C LEU A 82 3.72 4.35 19.46
N GLY A 83 2.66 3.64 19.89
CA GLY A 83 1.61 4.18 20.76
C GLY A 83 0.39 4.75 20.04
N GLU A 84 0.29 4.64 18.71
CA GLU A 84 -0.88 5.11 17.95
C GLU A 84 -2.06 4.13 18.16
N ARG A 85 -3.17 4.62 18.73
CA ARG A 85 -4.33 3.79 19.07
C ARG A 85 -5.56 4.05 18.19
N ASN A 86 -5.66 5.22 17.57
CA ASN A 86 -6.82 5.65 16.79
C ASN A 86 -6.56 5.47 15.28
N ILE A 87 -6.11 4.27 14.89
CA ILE A 87 -5.79 3.91 13.51
C ILE A 87 -7.09 3.47 12.80
N PRO A 88 -7.52 4.13 11.72
CA PRO A 88 -8.65 3.70 10.91
C PRO A 88 -8.49 2.28 10.37
N SER A 89 -9.61 1.59 10.15
CA SER A 89 -9.59 0.26 9.52
C SER A 89 -9.00 0.30 8.11
N SER A 90 -9.29 1.37 7.34
CA SER A 90 -8.76 1.58 6.00
C SER A 90 -7.41 2.28 6.02
N TYR A 91 -6.41 1.68 5.36
CA TYR A 91 -5.06 2.26 5.26
C TYR A 91 -5.04 3.58 4.49
N ILE A 92 -5.82 3.67 3.42
CA ILE A 92 -5.90 4.91 2.65
C ILE A 92 -6.60 5.99 3.47
N ALA A 93 -7.61 5.64 4.29
CA ALA A 93 -8.22 6.60 5.21
C ALA A 93 -7.23 7.08 6.28
N PHE A 94 -6.38 6.18 6.79
CA PHE A 94 -5.27 6.56 7.67
C PHE A 94 -4.31 7.56 7.01
N MET A 95 -3.89 7.29 5.77
CA MET A 95 -3.02 8.19 5.02
C MET A 95 -3.66 9.56 4.77
N VAL A 96 -4.91 9.58 4.31
CA VAL A 96 -5.67 10.81 4.10
C VAL A 96 -5.75 11.61 5.40
N LYS A 97 -6.12 10.97 6.52
CA LYS A 97 -6.15 11.60 7.84
C LYS A 97 -4.80 12.19 8.24
N LYS A 98 -3.69 11.48 8.01
CA LYS A 98 -2.34 11.98 8.34
C LYS A 98 -1.90 13.14 7.45
N ILE A 99 -2.30 13.18 6.17
CA ILE A 99 -1.89 14.23 5.21
C ILE A 99 -2.78 15.46 5.32
N SER A 100 -4.10 15.28 5.33
CA SER A 100 -5.07 16.39 5.23
C SER A 100 -5.80 16.69 6.54
N GLY A 101 -5.68 15.83 7.56
CA GLY A 101 -6.48 15.91 8.79
C GLY A 101 -7.93 15.43 8.65
N TRP A 102 -8.37 15.12 7.42
CA TRP A 102 -9.75 14.69 7.15
C TRP A 102 -9.94 13.19 7.43
N THR A 103 -11.06 12.83 8.06
CA THR A 103 -11.42 11.45 8.38
C THR A 103 -12.57 10.97 7.48
N PRO A 104 -12.28 10.51 6.25
CA PRO A 104 -13.30 9.93 5.39
C PRO A 104 -13.83 8.61 5.99
N SER A 105 -15.04 8.22 5.61
CA SER A 105 -15.57 6.90 5.97
C SER A 105 -14.73 5.81 5.32
N SER A 106 -14.34 4.78 6.08
CA SER A 106 -13.53 3.66 5.57
C SER A 106 -14.21 2.98 4.38
N GLU A 107 -15.54 2.81 4.40
CA GLU A 107 -16.30 2.17 3.32
C GLU A 107 -16.17 2.90 1.97
N LEU A 108 -16.25 4.24 1.99
CA LEU A 108 -16.09 5.06 0.79
C LEU A 108 -14.66 4.92 0.25
N VAL A 109 -13.68 5.00 1.14
CA VAL A 109 -12.27 4.93 0.77
C VAL A 109 -11.92 3.55 0.23
N ASP A 110 -12.38 2.48 0.87
CA ASP A 110 -12.11 1.11 0.44
C ASP A 110 -12.75 0.84 -0.92
N SER A 111 -13.99 1.29 -1.13
CA SER A 111 -14.69 1.18 -2.43
C SER A 111 -13.92 1.91 -3.53
N LEU A 112 -13.50 3.16 -3.29
CA LEU A 112 -12.71 3.93 -4.25
C LEU A 112 -11.35 3.27 -4.53
N THR A 113 -10.69 2.75 -3.49
CA THR A 113 -9.39 2.09 -3.61
C THR A 113 -9.50 0.86 -4.51
N VAL A 114 -10.51 0.01 -4.31
CA VAL A 114 -10.75 -1.17 -5.15
C VAL A 114 -11.09 -0.78 -6.58
N CYS A 115 -12.00 0.18 -6.78
CA CYS A 115 -12.40 0.64 -8.11
C CYS A 115 -11.21 1.21 -8.89
N LEU A 116 -10.42 2.09 -8.29
CA LEU A 116 -9.25 2.69 -8.94
C LEU A 116 -8.15 1.66 -9.20
N ALA A 117 -7.89 0.75 -8.26
CA ALA A 117 -6.92 -0.33 -8.46
C ALA A 117 -7.34 -1.27 -9.60
N LEU A 118 -8.64 -1.59 -9.70
CA LEU A 118 -9.17 -2.44 -10.75
C LEU A 118 -9.08 -1.76 -12.11
N LEU A 119 -9.44 -0.49 -12.21
CA LEU A 119 -9.26 0.31 -13.42
C LEU A 119 -7.79 0.35 -13.85
N ALA A 120 -6.87 0.59 -12.91
CA ALA A 120 -5.44 0.57 -13.19
C ALA A 120 -4.95 -0.79 -13.70
N LEU A 121 -5.47 -1.90 -13.15
CA LEU A 121 -5.19 -3.25 -13.63
C LEU A 121 -5.69 -3.47 -15.06
N LEU A 122 -6.92 -3.07 -15.37
CA LEU A 122 -7.47 -3.18 -16.72
C LEU A 122 -6.67 -2.35 -17.73
N CYS A 123 -6.32 -1.11 -17.40
CA CYS A 123 -5.44 -0.28 -18.22
C CYS A 123 -4.05 -0.90 -18.41
N SER A 124 -3.46 -1.42 -17.33
CA SER A 124 -2.15 -2.06 -17.36
C SER A 124 -2.15 -3.31 -18.25
N LEU A 125 -3.18 -4.16 -18.13
CA LEU A 125 -3.38 -5.33 -18.99
C LEU A 125 -3.51 -4.90 -20.46
N TYR A 126 -4.42 -3.96 -20.75
CA TYR A 126 -4.64 -3.48 -22.12
C TYR A 126 -3.36 -2.99 -22.79
N VAL A 127 -2.59 -2.13 -22.10
CA VAL A 127 -1.37 -1.56 -22.67
C VAL A 127 -0.25 -2.61 -22.79
N ASN A 128 -0.15 -3.56 -21.85
CA ASN A 128 0.82 -4.66 -21.94
C ASN A 128 0.48 -5.64 -23.09
N PHE A 129 -0.80 -5.98 -23.30
CA PHE A 129 -1.21 -6.86 -24.39
C PHE A 129 -1.12 -6.18 -25.76
N ARG A 130 -1.53 -4.90 -25.88
CA ARG A 130 -1.40 -4.14 -27.14
C ARG A 130 0.05 -3.97 -27.55
N SER A 131 0.95 -3.68 -26.60
CA SER A 131 2.38 -3.51 -26.90
C SER A 131 3.08 -4.81 -27.31
N ARG A 132 2.57 -5.99 -26.92
CA ARG A 132 3.10 -7.27 -27.41
C ARG A 132 2.74 -7.49 -28.87
N LYS A 133 1.50 -7.20 -29.27
CA LYS A 133 1.07 -7.32 -30.68
C LYS A 133 1.90 -6.45 -31.63
N THR A 134 2.38 -5.28 -31.20
CA THR A 134 3.23 -4.41 -32.04
C THR A 134 4.68 -4.89 -32.17
N LYS A 135 5.15 -5.80 -31.31
CA LYS A 135 6.51 -6.38 -31.41
C LYS A 135 6.56 -7.67 -32.23
N GLU A 136 5.40 -8.24 -32.56
CA GLU A 136 5.26 -9.49 -33.31
C GLU A 136 4.87 -9.25 -34.79
N ILE A 137 4.81 -7.98 -35.23
CA ILE A 137 4.68 -7.55 -36.63
C ILE A 137 6.02 -6.94 -37.05
#